data_AF-A0A8T7F496-F1
#
_entry.id   AF-A0A8T7F496-F1
#
_cell.length_a   1.000
_cell.length_b   1.000
_cell.length_c   1.000
_cell.angle_alpha   90.00
_cell.angle_beta   90.00
_cell.angle_gamma   90.00
#
_symmetry.space_group_name_H-M   'P 1'
#
loop_
_entity.id
_entity.type
_entity.pdbx_description
1 polymer ?
#
loop_
_entity_poly.entity_id
_entity_poly.type
_entity_poly.pdbx_seq_one_letter_code
_entity_poly.pdbx_strand_id
1 'polypeptide(L)' 'MQFQADESCDAIIVHKLRELGYDVTYIAELAPGIEDDEILQKALKEERLLLTEDRDFCELVF' A
#
# COMPACT_ATOMS: atom_id res chain seq x y z
N MET A 1 -12.89 0.87 5.71
CA MET A 1 -11.95 1.18 4.62
C MET A 1 -10.71 0.35 4.85
N GLN A 2 -10.17 -0.26 3.80
CA GLN A 2 -8.97 -1.09 3.87
C GLN A 2 -7.86 -0.40 3.09
N PHE A 3 -6.66 -0.43 3.62
CA PHE A 3 -5.48 0.19 3.02
C PHE A 3 -4.41 -0.86 2.72
N GLN A 4 -3.68 -0.62 1.65
CA GLN A 4 -2.43 -1.30 1.36
C GLN A 4 -1.35 -0.22 1.26
N ALA A 5 -0.39 -0.24 2.17
CA ALA A 5 0.76 0.65 2.16
C ALA A 5 1.91 -0.04 1.43
N ASP A 6 2.46 0.64 0.43
CA ASP A 6 3.69 0.25 -0.25
C ASP A 6 4.90 0.39 0.67
N GLU A 7 6.02 -0.26 0.33
CA GLU A 7 7.27 -0.17 1.10
C GLU A 7 7.86 1.23 1.17
N SER A 8 7.57 2.09 0.18
CA SER A 8 7.94 3.51 0.19
C SER A 8 7.24 4.32 1.28
N CYS A 9 6.11 3.84 1.82
CA CYS A 9 5.29 4.59 2.77
C CYS A 9 5.90 4.60 4.18
N ASP A 10 5.92 5.77 4.83
CA ASP A 10 6.40 5.91 6.21
C ASP A 10 5.57 5.06 7.19
N ALA A 11 6.25 4.21 7.97
CA ALA A 11 5.66 3.35 8.97
C ALA A 11 4.81 4.10 10.02
N ILE A 12 5.11 5.37 10.31
CA ILE A 12 4.31 6.22 11.21
C ILE A 12 2.87 6.35 10.69
N ILE A 13 2.68 6.49 9.38
CA ILE A 13 1.36 6.58 8.75
C ILE A 13 0.61 5.25 8.92
N VAL A 14 1.27 4.13 8.64
CA VAL A 14 0.73 2.78 8.80
C VAL A 14 0.28 2.54 10.23
N HIS A 15 1.13 2.86 11.21
CA HIS A 15 0.81 2.71 12.62
C HIS A 15 -0.39 3.57 13.02
N LYS A 16 -0.44 4.84 12.58
CA LYS A 16 -1.55 5.73 12.91
C LYS A 16 -2.88 5.24 12.35
N LEU A 17 -2.90 4.72 11.13
CA LEU A 17 -4.10 4.15 10.52
C LEU A 17 -4.57 2.89 11.25
N ARG A 18 -3.64 2.01 11.64
CA ARG A 18 -3.95 0.83 12.46
C ARG A 18 -4.51 1.22 13.83
N GLU A 19 -3.95 2.23 14.49
CA GLU A 19 -4.47 2.77 15.76
C GLU A 19 -5.90 3.32 15.65
N LEU A 20 -6.24 3.89 14.49
CA LEU A 20 -7.60 4.37 14.19
C LEU A 20 -8.59 3.22 13.89
N GLY A 21 -8.13 1.97 13.90
CA GLY A 21 -8.96 0.77 13.68
C GLY A 21 -9.17 0.41 12.21
N TYR A 22 -8.37 0.97 11.30
CA TYR A 22 -8.40 0.57 9.90
C TYR A 22 -7.61 -0.72 9.67
N ASP A 23 -8.05 -1.52 8.70
CA ASP A 23 -7.28 -2.66 8.19
C ASP A 23 -6.22 -2.13 7.23
N VAL A 24 -4.94 -2.35 7.58
CA VAL A 24 -3.79 -1.83 6.85
C VAL A 24 -2.76 -2.92 6.66
N THR A 25 -2.60 -3.33 5.41
CA THR A 25 -1.52 -4.22 4.98
C THR A 25 -0.31 -3.39 4.59
N TYR A 26 0.89 -3.77 5.02
CA TYR A 26 2.12 -3.05 4.72
C TYR A 26 3.08 -3.96 3.95
N ILE A 27 3.42 -3.57 2.72
CA ILE A 27 4.24 -4.37 1.81
C ILE A 27 5.64 -4.60 2.37
N ALA A 28 6.25 -3.60 3.01
CA ALA A 28 7.55 -3.73 3.67
C ALA A 28 7.59 -4.86 4.73
N GLU A 29 6.46 -5.18 5.38
CA GLU A 29 6.37 -6.25 6.38
C GLU A 29 6.11 -7.64 5.77
N LEU A 30 5.48 -7.70 4.59
CA LEU A 30 4.99 -8.95 4.01
C LEU A 30 5.83 -9.48 2.86
N ALA A 31 6.27 -8.59 1.96
CA ALA A 31 6.92 -8.94 0.70
C ALA A 31 7.75 -7.75 0.18
N PRO A 32 8.89 -7.43 0.81
CA PRO A 32 9.75 -6.34 0.36
C PRO A 32 10.30 -6.61 -1.05
N GLY A 33 10.37 -5.57 -1.89
CA GLY A 33 10.83 -5.66 -3.28
C GLY A 33 9.89 -6.39 -4.25
N ILE A 34 8.61 -6.50 -3.91
CA ILE A 34 7.56 -6.94 -4.84
C ILE A 34 7.37 -5.90 -5.97
N GLU A 35 7.03 -6.34 -7.17
CA GLU A 35 6.85 -5.43 -8.33
C GLU A 35 5.56 -4.60 -8.23
N ASP A 36 5.58 -3.37 -8.77
CA ASP A 36 4.46 -2.42 -8.74
C ASP A 36 3.16 -3.01 -9.30
N ASP A 37 3.25 -3.77 -10.38
CA ASP A 37 2.10 -4.45 -11.00
C ASP A 37 1.45 -5.45 -10.03
N GLU A 38 2.26 -6.21 -9.28
CA GLU A 38 1.74 -7.16 -8.29
C GLU A 38 1.10 -6.44 -7.09
N ILE A 39 1.70 -5.33 -6.64
CA ILE A 39 1.13 -4.46 -5.60
C ILE A 39 -0.26 -3.96 -6.05
N LEU A 40 -0.38 -3.43 -7.27
CA LEU A 40 -1.62 -2.93 -7.82
C LEU A 40 -2.67 -4.03 -7.98
N GLN A 41 -2.31 -5.18 -8.55
CA GLN A 41 -3.23 -6.30 -8.72
C GLN A 41 -3.77 -6.79 -7.38
N LYS A 42 -2.92 -6.83 -6.35
CA LYS A 42 -3.34 -7.20 -5.00
C LYS A 42 -4.32 -6.18 -4.41
N ALA A 43 -3.99 -4.89 -4.50
CA ALA A 43 -4.85 -3.82 -3.99
C ALA A 43 -6.21 -3.81 -4.71
N LEU A 44 -6.23 -3.99 -6.03
CA LEU A 44 -7.46 -4.07 -6.83
C LEU A 44 -8.30 -5.29 -6.46
N LYS A 45 -7.69 -6.48 -6.36
CA LYS A 45 -8.40 -7.72 -6.03
C LYS A 45 -9.00 -7.69 -4.62
N GLU A 46 -8.33 -7.05 -3.68
CA GLU A 46 -8.75 -6.95 -2.28
C GLU A 46 -9.61 -5.69 -2.00
N GLU A 47 -9.90 -4.87 -3.03
CA GLU A 47 -10.62 -3.59 -2.92
C GLU A 47 -10.01 -2.65 -1.86
N ARG A 48 -8.68 -2.51 -1.88
CA ARG A 48 -7.91 -1.70 -0.93
C ARG A 48 -7.41 -0.41 -1.56
N LEU A 49 -7.38 0.65 -0.77
CA LEU A 49 -6.75 1.90 -1.16
C LEU A 49 -5.22 1.76 -1.05
N LEU A 50 -4.51 1.91 -2.17
CA LEU A 50 -3.05 1.94 -2.17
C LEU A 50 -2.53 3.27 -1.63
N LEU A 51 -1.60 3.20 -0.67
CA LEU A 51 -0.82 4.30 -0.16
C LEU A 51 0.63 4.09 -0.61
N THR A 52 1.14 4.99 -1.44
CA THR A 52 2.52 4.93 -1.94
C THR A 52 3.09 6.34 -2.02
N GLU A 53 4.39 6.47 -1.73
CA GLU A 53 5.18 7.69 -1.93
C GLU A 53 6.02 7.62 -3.22
N ASP A 54 5.98 6.45 -3.88
CA ASP A 54 6.64 6.20 -5.15
C ASP A 54 5.93 6.94 -6.29
N ARG A 55 6.72 7.70 -7.05
CA ARG A 55 6.23 8.51 -8.18
C ARG A 55 6.01 7.67 -9.43
N ASP A 56 6.61 6.50 -9.53
CA ASP A 56 6.51 5.66 -10.72
C ASP A 56 5.08 5.12 -10.89
N PHE A 57 4.33 4.96 -9.79
CA PHE A 57 2.90 4.64 -9.81
C PHE A 57 2.03 5.71 -10.49
N CYS A 58 2.49 6.96 -10.58
CA CYS A 58 1.72 8.01 -11.28
C CYS A 58 1.68 7.78 -12.80
N GLU A 59 2.60 7.00 -13.36
CA GLU A 59 2.58 6.61 -14.78
C GLU A 59 1.54 5.53 -15.09
N LEU A 60 1.05 4.84 -14.05
CA LEU A 60 0.10 3.72 -14.15
C LEU A 60 -1.37 4.16 -13.98
N VAL A 61 -1.61 5.45 -13.73
CA VAL A 61 -2.95 6.04 -13.60
C VAL A 61 -3.39 6.62 -14.95
N PHE A 62 -4.42 6.02 -15.56
CA PHE A 62 -5.00 6.43 -16.86
C PHE A 62 -6.38 7.09 -16.71
#